data_AF-A0A7X7CWJ5-F1
#
_entry.id   AF-A0A7X7CWJ5-F1
#
_cell.length_a   1.000
_cell.length_b   1.000
_cell.length_c   1.000
_cell.angle_alpha   90.00
_cell.angle_beta   90.00
_cell.angle_gamma   90.00
#
_symmetry.space_group_name_H-M   'P 1'
#
loop_
_entity.id
_entity.type
_entity.pdbx_description
1 polymer ?
#
loop_
_entity_poly.entity_id
_entity_poly.type
_entity_poly.pdbx_seq_one_letter_code
_entity_poly.pdbx_strand_id
1 'polypeptide(L)'
;MGKWLMIGFVVIFLAAIANIWLQMPALMLTISSLAIIIFSLFILYDLQRVVNGGETNYITATLSVYISIYNVFSNLLALLGIAGGSND
;
A
#
# COMPACT_ATOMS: atom_id res chain seq x y z
N MET A 1 2.78 -5.01 15.75
CA MET A 1 2.62 -4.28 14.49
C MET A 1 1.94 -5.09 13.38
N GLY A 2 2.36 -6.33 13.09
CA GLY A 2 1.75 -7.13 12.02
C GLY A 2 0.21 -7.22 12.03
N LYS A 3 -0.42 -7.45 13.19
CA LYS A 3 -1.90 -7.47 13.29
C LYS A 3 -2.56 -6.15 12.89
N TRP A 4 -1.98 -5.02 13.28
CA TRP A 4 -2.56 -3.70 13.00
C TRP A 4 -2.38 -3.32 11.52
N LEU A 5 -1.21 -3.63 10.95
CA LEU A 5 -0.95 -3.47 9.51
C LEU A 5 -1.89 -4.32 8.66
N MET A 6 -2.14 -5.56 9.09
CA MET A 6 -3.08 -6.44 8.38
C MET A 6 -4.51 -5.91 8.43
N ILE A 7 -4.97 -5.41 9.58
CA ILE A 7 -6.30 -4.78 9.69
C ILE A 7 -6.39 -3.56 8.76
N GLY A 8 -5.39 -2.68 8.81
CA GLY A 8 -5.36 -1.49 7.95
C GLY A 8 -5.36 -1.85 6.47
N PHE A 9 -4.59 -2.85 6.06
CA PHE A 9 -4.63 -3.38 4.69
C PHE A 9 -6.02 -3.86 4.29
N VAL A 10 -6.68 -4.67 5.13
CA VAL A 10 -8.03 -5.19 4.84
C VAL A 10 -9.03 -4.06 4.67
N VAL A 11 -8.97 -3.04 5.52
CA VAL A 11 -9.86 -1.87 5.42
C VAL A 11 -9.67 -1.14 4.09
N ILE A 12 -8.42 -0.85 3.70
CA ILE A 12 -8.12 -0.20 2.41
C ILE A 12 -8.54 -1.08 1.24
N PHE A 13 -8.31 -2.39 1.33
CA PHE A 13 -8.67 -3.35 0.30
C PHE A 13 -10.19 -3.39 0.05
N LEU A 14 -10.98 -3.42 1.13
CA LEU A 14 -12.44 -3.35 1.04
C LEU A 14 -12.92 -2.00 0.49
N ALA A 15 -12.30 -0.89 0.92
CA ALA A 15 -12.62 0.44 0.41
C ALA A 15 -12.32 0.56 -1.10
N ALA A 16 -11.19 -0.01 -1.56
CA ALA A 16 -10.82 -0.06 -2.97
C ALA A 16 -11.83 -0.86 -3.79
N ILE A 17 -12.27 -2.02 -3.29
CA ILE A 17 -13.33 -2.81 -3.92
C ILE A 17 -14.64 -2.01 -4.00
N ALA A 18 -15.08 -1.40 -2.90
CA ALA A 18 -16.30 -0.59 -2.90
C ALA A 18 -16.21 0.59 -3.90
N ASN A 19 -15.04 1.21 -4.03
CA ASN A 19 -14.84 2.33 -4.94
C ASN A 19 -14.95 1.95 -6.44
N ILE A 20 -14.90 0.66 -6.80
CA ILE A 20 -15.15 0.21 -8.17
C ILE A 20 -16.57 0.59 -8.63
N TRP A 21 -17.56 0.48 -7.74
CA TRP A 21 -18.95 0.86 -8.03
C TRP A 21 -19.28 2.30 -7.67
N LEU A 22 -18.70 2.82 -6.58
CA LEU A 22 -18.97 4.19 -6.15
C LEU A 22 -18.32 5.24 -7.06
N GLN A 23 -17.17 4.90 -7.65
CA GLN A 23 -16.40 5.76 -8.58
C GLN A 23 -16.16 7.18 -8.02
N MET A 24 -15.91 7.29 -6.71
CA MET A 24 -15.75 8.58 -6.04
C MET A 24 -14.29 9.05 -6.10
N PRO A 25 -13.99 10.20 -6.74
CA PRO A 25 -12.61 10.69 -6.84
C PRO A 25 -11.97 10.98 -5.46
N ALA A 26 -12.74 11.54 -4.53
CA ALA A 26 -12.28 11.82 -3.17
C ALA A 26 -11.93 10.53 -2.38
N LEU A 27 -12.67 9.44 -2.64
CA LEU A 27 -12.40 8.15 -2.01
C LEU A 27 -11.12 7.54 -2.58
N MET A 28 -10.89 7.64 -3.89
CA MET A 28 -9.66 7.20 -4.54
C MET A 28 -8.41 7.92 -3.99
N LEU A 29 -8.49 9.24 -3.78
CA LEU A 29 -7.40 10.02 -3.17
C LEU A 29 -7.10 9.55 -1.75
N THR A 30 -8.14 9.30 -0.96
CA THR A 30 -8.02 8.81 0.42
C THR A 30 -7.39 7.43 0.46
N ILE A 31 -7.90 6.50 -0.36
CA ILE A 31 -7.38 5.12 -0.49
C ILE A 31 -5.90 5.16 -0.88
N SER A 32 -5.55 5.94 -1.90
CA SER A 32 -4.17 6.01 -2.41
C SER A 32 -3.21 6.56 -1.37
N SER A 33 -3.61 7.63 -0.66
CA SER A 33 -2.81 8.24 0.40
C SER A 33 -2.58 7.29 1.58
N LEU A 34 -3.64 6.60 2.03
CA LEU A 34 -3.53 5.63 3.12
C LEU A 34 -2.74 4.39 2.69
N ALA A 35 -2.90 3.94 1.45
CA ALA A 35 -2.16 2.80 0.92
C ALA A 35 -0.66 3.07 0.93
N ILE A 36 -0.22 4.27 0.51
CA ILE A 36 1.20 4.67 0.58
C ILE A 36 1.74 4.55 2.00
N ILE A 37 1.00 5.07 2.99
CA ILE A 37 1.42 5.03 4.40
C ILE A 37 1.51 3.57 4.87
N ILE A 38 0.47 2.77 4.64
CA ILE A 38 0.41 1.38 5.13
C ILE A 38 1.49 0.52 4.47
N PHE A 39 1.67 0.59 3.16
CA PHE A 39 2.69 -0.20 2.47
C PHE A 39 4.12 0.28 2.81
N SER A 40 4.32 1.56 3.09
CA SER A 40 5.59 2.05 3.65
C SER A 40 5.87 1.45 5.03
N LEU A 41 4.86 1.32 5.88
CA LEU A 41 5.00 0.64 7.18
C LEU A 41 5.23 -0.88 7.03
N PHE A 42 4.64 -1.52 6.01
CA PHE A 42 4.96 -2.92 5.69
C PHE A 42 6.42 -3.10 5.29
N ILE A 43 6.99 -2.21 4.47
CA ILE A 43 8.42 -2.24 4.12
C ILE A 43 9.27 -2.19 5.40
N LEU A 44 8.99 -1.24 6.30
CA LEU A 44 9.72 -1.13 7.57
C LEU A 44 9.57 -2.40 8.42
N TYR A 45 8.36 -2.94 8.54
CA TYR A 45 8.07 -4.14 9.31
C TYR A 45 8.79 -5.38 8.75
N ASP A 46 8.75 -5.58 7.43
CA ASP A 46 9.37 -6.73 6.78
C ASP A 46 10.90 -6.63 6.83
N LEU A 47 11.47 -5.45 6.58
CA LEU A 47 12.92 -5.22 6.72
C LEU A 47 13.37 -5.46 8.17
N GLN A 48 12.62 -4.98 9.16
CA GLN A 48 12.92 -5.25 10.56
C GLN A 48 12.88 -6.75 10.86
N ARG A 49 11.92 -7.50 10.30
CA ARG A 49 11.82 -8.95 10.50
C ARG A 49 12.98 -9.70 9.86
N VAL A 50 13.43 -9.27 8.68
CA VAL A 50 14.59 -9.83 7.98
C VAL A 50 15.89 -9.56 8.75
N VAL A 51 16.13 -8.32 9.16
CA VAL A 51 17.35 -7.93 9.90
C VAL A 51 17.45 -8.64 11.25
N ASN A 52 16.32 -8.84 11.93
CA ASN A 52 16.28 -9.55 13.22
C ASN A 52 16.21 -11.08 13.09
N GLY A 53 16.36 -11.64 11.88
CA GLY A 53 16.35 -13.09 11.66
C GLY A 53 14.98 -13.77 11.86
N GLY A 54 13.89 -13.00 11.86
CA GLY A 54 12.52 -13.52 11.99
C GLY A 54 11.98 -14.14 10.71
N GLU A 55 12.47 -13.74 9.53
CA GLU A 55 12.19 -14.41 8.25
C GLU A 55 13.49 -14.93 7.65
N THR A 56 13.65 -16.25 7.60
CA THR A 56 14.86 -16.89 7.08
C THR A 56 14.77 -17.22 5.59
N ASN A 57 13.57 -17.17 5.01
CA ASN A 57 13.36 -17.41 3.60
C ASN A 57 13.51 -16.12 2.79
N TYR A 58 14.63 -15.99 2.09
CA TYR A 58 14.95 -14.81 1.26
C TYR A 58 13.95 -14.59 0.12
N ILE A 59 13.34 -15.65 -0.44
CA ILE A 59 12.36 -15.53 -1.52
C ILE A 59 11.11 -14.84 -0.99
N THR A 60 10.57 -15.33 0.13
CA THR A 60 9.39 -14.74 0.77
C THR A 60 9.65 -13.31 1.24
N ALA A 61 10.82 -13.09 1.85
CA ALA A 61 11.24 -11.76 2.32
C ALA A 61 11.31 -10.74 1.18
N THR A 62 12.02 -11.07 0.11
CA THR A 62 12.21 -10.16 -1.04
C THR A 62 10.91 -9.91 -1.79
N LEU A 63 10.09 -10.94 -2.00
CA LEU A 63 8.80 -10.81 -2.68
C LEU A 63 7.82 -9.92 -1.88
N SER A 64 7.79 -10.06 -0.55
CA SER A 64 6.93 -9.23 0.31
C SER A 64 7.32 -7.74 0.25
N VAL A 65 8.63 -7.46 0.31
CA VAL A 65 9.15 -6.10 0.16
C VAL A 65 8.88 -5.55 -1.24
N TYR A 66 9.10 -6.35 -2.29
CA TYR A 66 8.83 -5.97 -3.68
C TYR A 66 7.36 -5.57 -3.89
N ILE A 67 6.42 -6.40 -3.42
CA ILE A 67 4.98 -6.10 -3.53
C ILE A 67 4.63 -4.81 -2.80
N SER A 68 5.22 -4.58 -1.62
CA SER A 68 4.98 -3.35 -0.87
C SER A 68 5.50 -2.11 -1.63
N ILE A 69 6.71 -2.17 -2.19
CA ILE A 69 7.28 -1.09 -3.02
C ILE A 69 6.41 -0.83 -4.25
N TYR A 70 5.99 -1.88 -4.95
CA TYR A 70 5.12 -1.78 -6.12
C TYR A 70 3.81 -1.06 -5.77
N ASN A 71 3.19 -1.38 -4.64
CA ASN A 71 1.96 -0.72 -4.19
C ASN A 71 2.20 0.74 -3.82
N VAL A 72 3.28 1.07 -3.11
CA VAL A 72 3.63 2.47 -2.82
C VAL A 72 3.79 3.27 -4.11
N PHE A 73 4.56 2.74 -5.07
CA PHE A 73 4.78 3.38 -6.36
C PHE A 73 3.48 3.57 -7.14
N SER A 74 2.67 2.52 -7.26
CA SER A 74 1.40 2.57 -8.01
C SER A 74 0.42 3.59 -7.42
N ASN A 75 0.31 3.66 -6.09
CA ASN A 75 -0.56 4.61 -5.42
C ASN A 75 -0.02 6.06 -5.49
N LEU A 76 1.30 6.25 -5.44
CA LEU A 76 1.91 7.56 -5.71
C LEU A 76 1.61 8.01 -7.14
N LEU A 77 1.76 7.11 -8.10
CA LEU A 77 1.45 7.41 -9.50
C LEU A 77 -0.03 7.76 -9.69
N ALA A 78 -0.94 7.06 -9.00
CA ALA A 78 -2.36 7.38 -9.01
C ALA A 78 -2.64 8.79 -8.47
N LEU A 79 -2.02 9.17 -7.33
CA LEU A 79 -2.15 10.52 -6.78
C LEU A 79 -1.61 11.59 -7.73
N LEU A 80 -0.42 11.37 -8.30
CA LEU A 80 0.19 12.29 -9.25
C LEU A 80 -0.62 12.40 -10.54
N GLY A 81 -1.20 11.30 -11.03
CA GLY A 81 -2.07 11.29 -12.20
C GLY A 81 -3.35 12.09 -11.98
N ILE A 82 -3.98 11.95 -10.81
CA ILE A 82 -5.18 12.72 -10.45
C ILE A 82 -4.84 14.21 -10.27
N ALA A 83 -3.72 14.53 -9.62
CA ALA A 83 -3.29 15.91 -9.39
C ALA A 83 -2.76 16.62 -10.65
N GLY A 84 -2.18 15.89 -11.60
CA GLY A 84 -1.61 16.42 -12.84
C GLY A 84 -2.60 16.49 -14.02
N GLY A 85 -3.74 15.78 -13.93
CA GLY A 85 -4.74 15.68 -15.00
C GLY A 85 -5.70 16.87 -15.13
N SER A 86 -5.58 17.91 -14.31
CA SER A 86 -6.47 19.08 -14.31
C SER A 86 -6.05 20.20 -15.27
N ASN A 87 -5.31 19.88 -16.34
CA ASN A 87 -4.75 20.88 -17.28
C ASN A 87 -5.39 20.89 -18.68
N ASP A 88 -6.52 20.22 -18.89
CA ASP A 88 -7.30 20.27 -20.14
C ASP A 88 -8.72 20.79 -19.92
#